data_AF-A0A9E4C7U0-F1
#
_entry.id   AF-A0A9E4C7U0-F1
#
_cell.length_a   1.000
_cell.length_b   1.000
_cell.length_c   1.000
_cell.angle_alpha   90.00
_cell.angle_beta   90.00
_cell.angle_gamma   90.00
#
_symmetry.space_group_name_H-M   'P 1'
#
loop_
_entity.id
_entity.type
_entity.pdbx_description
1 polymer ?
#
loop_
_entity_poly.entity_id
_entity_poly.type
_entity_poly.pdbx_seq_one_letter_code
_entity_poly.pdbx_strand_id
1 'polypeptide(L)'
;ELQEELALVVRPVRRLWSCRTAWGVDLAWWLATMDDAAQPLPNPAEVAEAFWIDPPALAALEDLLPSNRGFLAALDAGEVRLDV
;
A
#
# COMPACT_ATOMS: atom_id res chain seq x y z
N GLU A 1 -5.84 11.37 0.88
CA GLU A 1 -4.82 10.31 0.62
C GLU A 1 -4.43 10.21 -0.87
N LEU A 2 -4.75 9.16 -1.65
CA LEU A 2 -4.09 8.96 -2.97
C LEU A 2 -4.26 10.09 -4.01
N GLN A 3 -5.39 10.79 -4.01
CA GLN A 3 -5.57 11.94 -4.90
C GLN A 3 -4.78 13.17 -4.41
N GLU A 4 -4.63 13.34 -3.10
CA GLU A 4 -3.91 14.47 -2.48
C GLU A 4 -2.39 14.26 -2.54
N GLU A 5 -1.93 13.05 -2.22
CA GLU A 5 -0.51 12.70 -2.14
C GLU A 5 0.12 12.38 -3.50
N LEU A 6 -0.64 11.75 -4.40
CA LEU A 6 -0.12 11.20 -5.67
C LEU A 6 -0.89 11.65 -6.92
N ALA A 7 -1.89 12.52 -6.79
CA ALA A 7 -2.79 12.91 -7.89
C ALA A 7 -3.48 11.71 -8.60
N LEU A 8 -3.64 10.59 -7.90
CA LEU A 8 -4.27 9.38 -8.46
C LEU A 8 -5.76 9.32 -8.13
N VAL A 9 -6.57 9.13 -9.17
CA VAL A 9 -7.98 8.79 -9.03
C VAL A 9 -8.11 7.27 -9.07
N VAL A 10 -8.51 6.68 -7.95
CA VAL A 10 -8.69 5.23 -7.82
C VAL A 10 -10.12 4.86 -7.48
N ARG A 11 -10.54 3.64 -7.82
CA ARG A 11 -11.80 3.05 -7.37
C ARG A 11 -11.50 1.94 -6.35
N PRO A 12 -11.97 2.05 -5.09
CA PRO A 12 -11.78 0.97 -4.13
C PRO A 12 -12.58 -0.27 -4.57
N VAL A 13 -11.96 -1.44 -4.47
CA VAL A 13 -12.57 -2.74 -4.79
C VAL A 13 -13.02 -3.42 -3.51
N ARG A 14 -12.07 -3.72 -2.60
CA ARG A 14 -12.35 -4.38 -1.31
C ARG A 14 -11.21 -4.18 -0.32
N ARG A 15 -11.52 -4.33 0.97
CA ARG A 15 -10.50 -4.41 2.02
C ARG A 15 -9.81 -5.77 1.94
N LEU A 16 -8.49 -5.77 1.95
CA LEU A 16 -7.66 -6.98 1.91
C LEU A 16 -7.36 -7.50 3.31
N TRP A 17 -6.94 -6.59 4.19
CA TRP A 17 -6.38 -6.95 5.48
C TRP A 17 -6.44 -5.74 6.43
N SER A 18 -6.27 -5.99 7.72
CA SER A 18 -6.20 -4.93 8.73
C SER A 18 -5.40 -5.38 9.94
N CYS A 19 -4.77 -4.44 10.62
CA CYS A 19 -4.08 -4.68 11.88
C CYS A 19 -4.21 -3.48 12.81
N ARG A 20 -3.85 -3.67 14.07
CA ARG A 20 -3.63 -2.56 15.01
C ARG A 20 -2.15 -2.44 15.31
N THR A 21 -1.58 -1.25 15.18
CA THR A 21 -0.17 -0.98 15.49
C THR A 21 0.11 -1.12 16.99
N ALA A 22 1.38 -1.22 17.37
CA ALA A 22 1.79 -1.30 18.78
C ALA A 22 1.37 -0.05 19.60
N TRP A 23 1.18 1.09 18.93
CA TRP A 23 0.71 2.34 19.53
C TRP A 23 -0.81 2.58 19.38
N GLY A 24 -1.57 1.55 19.02
CA GLY A 24 -3.03 1.56 19.08
C GLY A 24 -3.76 2.16 17.88
N VAL A 25 -3.09 2.34 16.74
CA VAL A 25 -3.73 2.82 15.50
C VAL A 25 -4.23 1.64 14.69
N ASP A 26 -5.51 1.66 14.31
CA ASP A 26 -6.10 0.67 13.40
C ASP A 26 -5.78 1.04 11.95
N LEU A 27 -5.21 0.10 11.21
CA LEU A 27 -4.82 0.23 9.81
C LEU A 27 -5.55 -0.79 8.95
N ALA A 28 -5.85 -0.41 7.70
CA ALA A 28 -6.49 -1.28 6.72
C ALA A 28 -5.83 -1.13 5.34
N TRP A 29 -5.60 -2.25 4.66
CA TRP A 29 -5.11 -2.31 3.29
C TRP A 29 -6.29 -2.55 2.37
N TRP A 30 -6.36 -1.78 1.29
CA TRP A 30 -7.44 -1.83 0.31
C TRP A 30 -6.88 -2.16 -1.06
N LEU A 31 -7.56 -3.06 -1.76
CA LEU A 31 -7.37 -3.25 -3.19
C LEU A 31 -8.16 -2.15 -3.91
N ALA A 32 -7.50 -1.46 -4.82
CA ALA A 32 -8.11 -0.43 -5.64
C ALA A 32 -7.65 -0.58 -7.09
N THR A 33 -8.47 -0.14 -8.03
CA THR A 33 -8.13 -0.06 -9.44
C THR A 33 -7.94 1.40 -9.85
N MET A 34 -7.10 1.61 -10.85
CA MET A 34 -6.88 2.91 -11.49
C MET A 34 -6.84 2.73 -13.00
N ASP A 35 -6.86 3.83 -13.75
CA ASP A 35 -6.60 3.79 -15.19
C ASP A 35 -5.15 3.31 -15.44
N ASP A 36 -4.96 2.38 -16.37
CA ASP A 36 -3.63 1.83 -16.71
C ASP A 36 -2.65 2.91 -17.20
N ALA A 37 -3.16 4.01 -17.76
CA ALA A 37 -2.35 5.14 -18.19
C ALA A 37 -2.06 6.14 -17.05
N ALA A 38 -2.69 6.02 -15.89
CA ALA A 38 -2.46 6.92 -14.77
C ALA A 38 -1.04 6.74 -14.22
N GLN A 39 -0.35 7.86 -14.01
CA GLN A 39 0.99 7.89 -13.40
C GLN A 39 0.91 8.67 -12.09
N PRO A 40 1.50 8.15 -10.98
CA PRO A 40 1.58 8.88 -9.74
C PRO A 40 2.36 10.18 -9.92
N LEU A 41 1.82 11.30 -9.43
CA LEU A 41 2.51 12.58 -9.34
C LEU A 41 2.62 12.97 -7.86
N PRO A 42 3.78 12.74 -7.22
CA PRO A 42 3.97 13.04 -5.80
C PRO A 42 3.78 14.52 -5.48
N ASN A 43 3.00 14.81 -4.44
CA ASN A 43 2.96 16.12 -3.80
C ASN A 43 4.23 16.30 -2.92
N PRO A 44 5.17 17.21 -3.26
CA PRO A 44 6.45 17.34 -2.55
C PRO A 44 6.31 17.85 -1.10
N ALA A 45 5.13 18.33 -0.69
CA ALA A 45 4.87 18.70 0.70
C ALA A 45 4.71 17.46 1.62
N GLU A 46 4.39 16.30 1.06
CA GLU A 46 4.01 15.09 1.81
C GLU A 46 4.80 13.85 1.36
N VAL A 47 5.09 13.74 0.06
CA VAL A 47 5.76 12.59 -0.55
C VAL A 47 7.06 13.02 -1.21
N ALA A 48 8.18 12.51 -0.70
CA ALA A 48 9.51 12.79 -1.27
C ALA A 48 9.70 12.07 -2.62
N GLU A 49 9.34 10.80 -2.70
CA GLU A 49 9.51 9.95 -3.89
C GLU A 49 8.40 8.87 -3.94
N ALA A 50 8.06 8.41 -5.14
CA ALA A 50 7.10 7.32 -5.36
C ALA A 50 7.63 6.29 -6.35
N PHE A 51 7.46 5.01 -6.03
CA PHE A 51 7.96 3.89 -6.83
C PHE A 51 6.92 2.77 -6.91
N TRP A 52 6.85 2.12 -8.06
CA TRP A 52 6.29 0.78 -8.17
C TRP A 52 7.38 -0.21 -7.74
N ILE A 53 7.08 -1.08 -6.79
CA ILE A 53 8.05 -1.98 -6.17
C ILE A 53 7.47 -3.38 -6.01
N ASP A 54 8.27 -4.40 -6.34
CA ASP A 54 7.88 -5.80 -6.16
C ASP A 54 7.85 -6.18 -4.66
N PRO A 55 6.94 -7.07 -4.22
CA PRO A 55 6.83 -7.44 -2.81
C PRO A 55 8.14 -7.93 -2.16
N PRO A 56 8.98 -8.76 -2.80
CA PRO A 56 10.27 -9.17 -2.22
C PRO A 56 11.24 -7.99 -2.05
N ALA A 57 11.25 -7.03 -2.98
CA ALA A 57 12.09 -5.84 -2.89
C ALA A 57 11.59 -4.92 -1.77
N LEU A 58 10.27 -4.74 -1.63
CA LEU A 58 9.67 -3.98 -0.53
C LEU A 58 10.04 -4.58 0.83
N ALA A 59 9.96 -5.91 0.96
CA ALA A 59 10.31 -6.62 2.20
C ALA A 59 11.78 -6.43 2.64
N ALA A 60 12.68 -6.20 1.67
CA ALA A 60 14.11 -6.04 1.89
C ALA A 60 14.50 -4.61 2.34
N LEU A 61 13.59 -3.63 2.30
CA LEU A 61 13.88 -2.28 2.79
C LEU A 61 14.13 -2.31 4.31
N GLU A 62 15.22 -1.67 4.74
CA GLU A 62 15.63 -1.61 6.15
C GLU A 62 14.57 -0.88 7.00
N ASP A 63 14.17 0.31 6.56
CA ASP A 63 13.24 1.21 7.27
C ASP A 63 11.75 0.94 6.97
N LEU A 64 11.40 -0.27 6.51
CA LEU A 64 10.00 -0.60 6.26
C LEU A 64 9.18 -0.66 7.55
N LEU A 65 8.06 0.06 7.57
CA LEU A 65 7.11 0.04 8.68
C LEU A 65 6.68 -1.39 9.06
N PRO A 66 6.66 -1.75 10.36
CA PRO A 66 6.34 -3.12 10.81
C PRO A 66 4.99 -3.64 10.30
N SER A 67 4.01 -2.76 10.14
CA SER A 67 2.68 -3.12 9.63
C SER A 67 2.72 -3.62 8.18
N ASN A 68 3.58 -3.05 7.33
CA ASN A 68 3.80 -3.54 5.96
C ASN A 68 4.44 -4.93 5.97
N ARG A 69 5.34 -5.24 6.92
CA ARG A 69 5.90 -6.59 7.08
C ARG A 69 4.81 -7.61 7.43
N GLY A 70 3.88 -7.24 8.32
CA GLY A 70 2.72 -8.08 8.66
C GLY A 70 1.83 -8.36 7.45
N PHE A 71 1.53 -7.33 6.66
CA PHE A 71 0.76 -7.48 5.42
C PHE A 71 1.47 -8.38 4.39
N LEU A 72 2.78 -8.19 4.19
CA LEU A 72 3.58 -9.00 3.26
C LEU A 72 3.66 -10.47 3.69
N ALA A 73 3.75 -10.75 4.99
CA ALA A 73 3.70 -12.12 5.51
C ALA A 73 2.34 -12.78 5.26
N ALA A 74 1.23 -12.03 5.43
CA ALA A 74 -0.11 -12.53 5.12
C ALA A 74 -0.32 -12.78 3.62
N LEU A 75 0.33 -11.98 2.76
CA LEU A 75 0.37 -12.20 1.32
C LEU A 75 1.14 -13.48 0.96
N ASP A 76 2.33 -13.67 1.52
CA ASP A 76 3.17 -14.86 1.30
C ASP A 76 2.50 -16.16 1.79
N ALA A 77 1.81 -16.09 2.92
CA ALA A 77 1.03 -17.20 3.46
C ALA A 77 -0.26 -17.51 2.67
N GLY A 78 -0.65 -16.65 1.71
CA GLY A 78 -1.88 -16.80 0.92
C GLY A 78 -3.17 -16.46 1.68
N GLU A 79 -3.07 -15.83 2.85
CA GLU A 79 -4.20 -15.29 3.62
C GLU A 79 -4.79 -14.05 2.92
N VAL A 80 -3.92 -13.26 2.27
CA VAL A 80 -4.29 -12.16 1.39
C VAL A 80 -4.09 -12.59 -0.05
N ARG A 81 -5.05 -12.25 -0.92
CA ARG A 81 -4.96 -12.44 -2.37
C ARG A 81 -5.28 -11.13 -3.09
N LEU A 82 -4.54 -10.85 -4.16
CA LEU A 82 -4.60 -9.60 -4.92
C LEU A 82 -5.42 -9.71 -6.22
N ASP A 83 -6.15 -10.81 -6.40
CA ASP A 83 -7.07 -11.01 -7.51
C ASP A 83 -8.26 -10.04 -7.45
N VAL A 84 -8.68 -9.60 -8.65
CA VAL A 84 -9.83 -8.74 -8.93
C VAL A 84 -10.95 -9.57 -9.51
#